data_AF-I2CQ54-F1
#
_entry.id   AF-I2CQ54-F1
#
_cell.length_a   1.000
_cell.length_b   1.000
_cell.length_c   1.000
_cell.angle_alpha   90.00
_cell.angle_beta   90.00
_cell.angle_gamma   90.00
#
_symmetry.space_group_name_H-M   'P 1'
#
loop_
_entity.id
_entity.type
_entity.pdbx_description
1 polymer ?
#
loop_
_entity_poly.entity_id
_entity_poly.type
_entity_poly.pdbx_seq_one_letter_code
_entity_poly.pdbx_strand_id
1 'polypeptide(L)'
;MRDAGVQPDRVTVNTLVAACAAHGRLDRGLLILESSAVPASVEGYTALISALAGKGELEKARDVLESMRAAGVAPNARTYTALLQGAARAGDMAG
;
A
#
# COMPACT_ATOMS: atom_id res chain seq x y z
N MET A 1 16.23 14.21 0.45
CA MET A 1 16.09 14.25 1.92
C MET A 1 17.05 13.24 2.56
N ARG A 2 18.36 13.52 2.51
CA ARG A 2 19.39 12.73 3.22
C ARG A 2 20.40 13.63 3.97
N ASP A 3 20.10 14.92 4.14
CA ASP A 3 21.01 15.92 4.72
C ASP A 3 20.57 16.46 6.10
N ALA A 4 19.62 15.81 6.77
CA ALA A 4 19.36 16.06 8.17
C ALA A 4 19.24 14.70 8.84
N GLY A 5 19.92 14.49 9.97
CA GLY A 5 19.92 13.25 10.76
C GLY A 5 18.55 12.90 11.39
N VAL A 6 17.46 13.16 10.67
CA VAL A 6 16.11 12.76 10.99
C VAL A 6 15.99 11.29 10.59
N GLN A 7 16.03 10.41 11.59
CA GLN A 7 15.61 9.03 11.35
C GLN A 7 14.17 9.07 10.81
N PRO A 8 13.88 8.40 9.68
CA PRO A 8 12.52 8.32 9.20
C PRO A 8 11.66 7.73 10.31
N ASP A 9 10.63 8.45 10.71
CA ASP A 9 9.63 8.01 11.68
C ASP A 9 8.41 7.43 10.95
N ARG A 10 7.41 6.97 11.73
CA ARG A 10 6.20 6.34 11.17
C ARG A 10 5.44 7.28 10.24
N VAL A 11 5.50 8.58 10.50
CA VAL A 11 4.88 9.61 9.65
C VAL A 11 5.63 9.70 8.32
N THR A 12 6.97 9.75 8.34
CA THR A 12 7.81 9.81 7.14
C THR A 12 7.54 8.63 6.21
N VAL A 13 7.48 7.41 6.76
CA VAL A 13 7.19 6.19 5.99
C VAL A 13 5.78 6.25 5.39
N ASN A 14 4.76 6.55 6.20
CA ASN A 14 3.38 6.65 5.70
C ASN A 14 3.21 7.74 4.64
N THR A 15 3.84 8.90 4.79
CA THR A 15 3.79 9.99 3.82
C THR A 15 4.47 9.60 2.51
N LEU A 16 5.64 8.94 2.56
CA LEU A 16 6.33 8.47 1.37
C LEU A 16 5.54 7.38 0.63
N VAL A 17 4.93 6.47 1.37
CA VAL A 17 4.07 5.41 0.82
C VAL A 17 2.82 5.99 0.19
N ALA A 18 2.14 6.93 0.86
CA ALA A 18 0.98 7.62 0.32
C ALA A 18 1.34 8.43 -0.94
N ALA A 19 2.50 9.11 -0.95
CA ALA A 19 2.99 9.81 -2.12
C ALA A 19 3.30 8.84 -3.27
N CYS A 20 3.91 7.69 -2.99
CA CYS A 20 4.15 6.64 -3.98
C CYS A 20 2.84 6.09 -4.54
N ALA A 21 1.83 5.86 -3.70
CA ALA A 21 0.50 5.43 -4.09
C ALA A 21 -0.17 6.44 -5.03
N ALA A 22 -0.16 7.73 -4.66
CA ALA A 22 -0.73 8.81 -5.46
C ALA A 22 -0.07 8.97 -6.84
N HIS A 23 1.24 8.72 -6.93
CA HIS A 23 2.00 8.84 -8.18
C HIS A 23 2.15 7.51 -8.92
N GLY A 24 1.46 6.46 -8.46
CA GLY A 24 1.53 5.15 -9.10
C GLY A 24 2.87 4.42 -9.00
N ARG A 25 3.80 4.90 -8.16
CA ARG A 25 5.11 4.28 -7.94
C ARG A 25 5.03 3.21 -6.85
N LEU A 26 4.17 2.22 -7.08
CA LEU A 26 3.72 1.29 -6.06
C LEU A 26 4.85 0.35 -5.60
N ASP A 27 5.72 -0.07 -6.52
CA ASP A 27 6.92 -0.87 -6.21
C ASP A 27 7.87 -0.14 -5.23
N ARG A 28 8.01 1.18 -5.39
CA ARG A 28 8.80 2.00 -4.45
C ARG A 28 8.11 2.12 -3.11
N GLY A 29 6.78 2.27 -3.10
CA GLY A 29 6.00 2.30 -1.86
C GLY A 29 6.14 1.00 -1.07
N LEU A 30 6.11 -0.15 -1.76
CA LEU A 30 6.34 -1.46 -1.16
C LEU A 30 7.76 -1.58 -0.59
N LEU A 31 8.76 -1.24 -1.40
CA LEU A 31 10.16 -1.26 -0.97
C LEU A 31 10.38 -0.40 0.28
N ILE A 32 9.74 0.77 0.37
CA ILE A 32 9.82 1.63 1.55
C ILE A 32 9.22 0.96 2.79
N LEU A 33 8.12 0.21 2.66
CA LEU A 33 7.53 -0.53 3.80
C LEU A 33 8.41 -1.70 4.23
N GLU A 34 9.01 -2.42 3.29
CA GLU A 34 9.85 -3.59 3.56
C GLU A 34 11.25 -3.23 4.07
N SER A 35 11.86 -2.17 3.52
CA SER A 35 13.23 -1.75 3.87
C SER A 35 13.29 -0.77 5.04
N SER A 36 12.15 -0.34 5.57
CA SER A 36 12.08 0.61 6.67
C SER A 36 12.35 -0.10 8.00
N ALA A 37 13.23 0.48 8.83
CA ALA A 37 13.42 0.06 10.22
C ALA A 37 12.19 0.39 11.11
N VAL A 38 11.27 1.24 10.61
CA VAL A 38 10.02 1.57 11.26
C VAL A 38 8.93 0.58 10.84
N PRO A 39 8.16 0.02 11.80
CA PRO A 39 7.06 -0.89 11.49
C PRO A 39 6.06 -0.27 10.52
N ALA A 40 5.80 -0.99 9.43
CA ALA A 40 4.76 -0.68 8.49
C ALA A 40 3.39 -0.60 9.20
N SER A 41 2.59 0.42 8.88
CA SER A 41 1.29 0.64 9.49
C SER A 41 0.14 0.09 8.64
N VAL A 42 -1.00 -0.20 9.28
CA VAL A 42 -2.24 -0.57 8.59
C VAL A 42 -2.62 0.45 7.51
N GLU A 43 -2.41 1.74 7.79
CA GLU A 43 -2.73 2.84 6.89
C GLU A 43 -1.85 2.83 5.62
N GLY A 44 -0.55 2.56 5.78
CA GLY A 44 0.39 2.50 4.65
C GLY A 44 0.05 1.37 3.68
N TYR A 45 -0.17 0.16 4.19
CA TYR A 45 -0.60 -0.98 3.38
C TYR A 45 -1.96 -0.74 2.73
N THR A 46 -2.93 -0.23 3.48
CA THR A 46 -4.28 0.04 2.96
C THR A 46 -4.25 1.08 1.83
N ALA A 47 -3.38 2.09 1.91
CA ALA A 47 -3.20 3.08 0.85
C ALA A 47 -2.65 2.46 -0.45
N LEU A 48 -1.64 1.59 -0.36
CA LEU A 48 -1.10 0.88 -1.52
C LEU A 48 -2.14 -0.04 -2.16
N ILE A 49 -2.84 -0.83 -1.34
CA ILE A 49 -3.90 -1.74 -1.80
C ILE A 49 -5.00 -0.95 -2.49
N SER A 50 -5.40 0.20 -1.93
CA SER A 50 -6.43 1.05 -2.54
C SER A 50 -6.00 1.64 -3.87
N ALA A 51 -4.73 2.06 -3.99
CA ALA A 51 -4.20 2.58 -5.25
C ALA A 51 -4.04 1.49 -6.32
N LEU A 52 -3.57 0.29 -5.96
CA LEU A 52 -3.45 -0.85 -6.86
C LEU A 52 -4.81 -1.34 -7.35
N ALA A 53 -5.76 -1.53 -6.42
CA ALA A 53 -7.13 -1.93 -6.74
C ALA A 53 -7.84 -0.88 -7.61
N GLY A 54 -7.64 0.41 -7.33
CA GLY A 54 -8.19 1.51 -8.14
C GLY A 54 -7.66 1.57 -9.58
N LYS A 55 -6.47 1.01 -9.82
CA LYS A 55 -5.86 0.88 -11.16
C LYS A 55 -6.21 -0.44 -11.87
N GLY A 56 -6.98 -1.32 -11.23
CA GLY A 56 -7.27 -2.66 -11.74
C GLY A 56 -6.12 -3.66 -11.56
N GLU A 57 -5.02 -3.29 -10.90
CA GLU A 57 -3.89 -4.17 -10.61
C GLU A 57 -4.17 -5.06 -9.38
N LEU A 58 -5.24 -5.86 -9.46
CA LEU A 58 -5.79 -6.62 -8.33
C LEU A 58 -4.85 -7.73 -7.82
N GLU A 59 -4.10 -8.37 -8.71
CA GLU A 59 -3.11 -9.38 -8.32
C GLU A 59 -2.03 -8.75 -7.42
N LYS A 60 -1.45 -7.62 -7.85
CA LYS A 60 -0.51 -6.88 -7.01
C LYS A 60 -1.16 -6.40 -5.71
N ALA A 61 -2.41 -5.93 -5.74
CA ALA A 61 -3.11 -5.53 -4.53
C ALA A 61 -3.27 -6.70 -3.53
N ARG A 62 -3.43 -7.94 -4.02
CA ARG A 62 -3.43 -9.15 -3.19
C ARG A 62 -2.03 -9.47 -2.64
N ASP A 63 -0.99 -9.32 -3.44
CA ASP A 63 0.39 -9.53 -2.96
C ASP A 63 0.73 -8.58 -1.79
N VAL A 64 0.27 -7.33 -1.87
CA VAL A 64 0.42 -6.36 -0.77
C VAL A 64 -0.40 -6.76 0.46
N LEU A 65 -1.60 -7.34 0.28
CA LEU A 65 -2.41 -7.85 1.40
C LEU A 65 -1.72 -9.02 2.11
N GLU A 66 -1.11 -9.94 1.36
CA GLU A 66 -0.36 -11.06 1.94
C GLU A 66 0.92 -10.57 2.63
N SER A 67 1.61 -9.59 2.07
CA SER A 67 2.77 -8.95 2.71
C SER A 67 2.38 -8.27 4.03
N MET A 68 1.21 -7.60 4.06
CA MET A 68 0.64 -6.99 5.26
C MET A 68 0.40 -8.05 6.36
N ARG A 69 -0.17 -9.20 6.00
CA ARG A 69 -0.39 -10.33 6.92
C ARG A 69 0.92 -10.95 7.41
N ALA A 70 1.88 -11.16 6.50
CA ALA A 70 3.20 -11.70 6.82
C ALA A 70 3.99 -10.79 7.77
N ALA A 71 3.81 -9.47 7.66
CA ALA A 71 4.35 -8.48 8.59
C ALA A 71 3.62 -8.42 9.95
N GLY A 72 2.62 -9.28 10.19
CA GLY A 72 1.83 -9.29 11.42
C GLY A 72 0.83 -8.13 11.52
N VAL A 73 0.60 -7.41 10.42
CA VAL A 73 -0.33 -6.27 10.38
C VAL A 73 -1.71 -6.76 9.96
N ALA A 74 -2.70 -6.62 10.82
CA ALA A 74 -4.05 -7.11 10.52
C ALA A 74 -4.77 -6.21 9.49
N PRO A 75 -5.22 -6.74 8.34
CA PRO A 75 -6.07 -6.01 7.41
C PRO A 75 -7.37 -5.55 8.07
N ASN A 76 -7.86 -4.37 7.70
CA ASN A 76 -9.12 -3.84 8.23
C ASN A 76 -10.23 -3.86 7.15
N ALA A 77 -11.44 -3.48 7.55
CA ALA A 77 -12.58 -3.41 6.64
C ALA A 77 -12.29 -2.55 5.39
N ARG A 78 -11.57 -1.43 5.56
CA ARG A 78 -11.21 -0.55 4.45
C ARG A 78 -10.28 -1.23 3.44
N THR A 79 -9.36 -2.08 3.90
CA THR A 79 -8.48 -2.88 3.04
C THR A 79 -9.28 -3.81 2.13
N TYR A 80 -10.25 -4.55 2.68
CA TYR A 80 -11.09 -5.46 1.90
C TYR A 80 -12.08 -4.72 0.99
N THR A 81 -12.67 -3.63 1.47
CA THR A 81 -13.56 -2.79 0.64
C THR A 81 -12.83 -2.27 -0.60
N ALA A 82 -11.57 -1.84 -0.45
CA ALA A 82 -10.77 -1.38 -1.59
C ALA A 82 -10.55 -2.47 -2.64
N LEU A 83 -10.25 -3.70 -2.23
CA LEU A 83 -10.09 -4.85 -3.13
C LEU A 83 -11.39 -5.19 -3.85
N LEU A 84 -12.52 -5.23 -3.13
CA LEU A 84 -13.83 -5.51 -3.72
C LEU A 84 -14.23 -4.43 -4.73
N GLN A 85 -14.00 -3.15 -4.41
CA GLN A 85 -14.28 -2.04 -5.33
C GLN A 85 -13.42 -2.11 -6.60
N GLY A 86 -12.13 -2.44 -6.46
CA GLY A 86 -11.26 -2.67 -7.62
C GLY A 86 -11.70 -3.86 -8.47
N ALA A 87 -12.08 -4.97 -7.82
CA ALA A 87 -12.55 -6.19 -8.49
C ALA A 87 -13.84 -5.98 -9.26
N ALA A 88 -14.82 -5.28 -8.68
CA ALA A 88 -16.05 -4.94 -9.35
C ALA A 88 -15.80 -4.11 -10.62
N ARG A 89 -14.89 -3.12 -10.56
CA ARG A 89 -14.53 -2.29 -11.72
C ARG A 89 -13.77 -3.07 -12.80
N ALA A 90 -12.89 -3.98 -12.42
CA ALA A 90 -12.17 -4.81 -13.38
C ALA A 90 -13.12 -5.80 -14.09
N GLY A 91 -14.12 -6.33 -13.38
CA GLY A 91 -15.15 -7.20 -13.96
C GLY A 91 -16.09 -6.45 -14.93
N ASP A 92 -16.44 -5.20 -14.62
CA ASP A 92 -17.26 -4.34 -15.48
C ASP A 92 -16.53 -3.94 -16.78
N MET A 93 -15.20 -3.81 -16.74
CA MET A 93 -14.36 -3.56 -17.92
C MET A 93 -14.13 -4.78 -18.82
N ALA A 94 -14.54 -5.98 -18.37
CA ALA A 94 -14.35 -7.24 -19.09
C ALA A 94 -15.64 -7.79 -19.74
N GLY A 95 -16.79 -7.13 -19.53
CA GLY A 95 -18.09 -7.45 -20.14
C GLY A 95 -18.37 -6.58 -21.36
#